data_AF-A0A7J4E5S5-F1
#
_entry.id   AF-A0A7J4E5S5-F1
#
_cell.length_a   1.000
_cell.length_b   1.000
_cell.length_c   1.000
_cell.angle_alpha   90.00
_cell.angle_beta   90.00
_cell.angle_gamma   90.00
#
_symmetry.space_group_name_H-M   'P 1'
#
loop_
_entity.id
_entity.type
_entity.pdbx_description
1 polymer ?
#
loop_
_entity_poly.entity_id
_entity_poly.type
_entity_poly.pdbx_seq_one_letter_code
_entity_poly.pdbx_strand_id
1 'polypeptide(L)' 'MELSEILGDSFEYAKKLLKEVGRWIVLIVLNLIPIVNWIVIGYMAKVIEVSPSSNEPPKLEKYGSLWIQGAKIMVL' A
#
# COMPACT_ATOMS: atom_id res chain seq x y z
N MET A 1 -14.29 20.63 -34.10
CA MET A 1 -14.64 19.67 -33.04
C MET A 1 -15.78 20.27 -32.26
N GLU A 2 -16.91 19.59 -32.29
CA GLU A 2 -18.11 20.00 -31.57
C GLU A 2 -17.97 19.61 -30.09
N LEU A 3 -18.48 20.44 -29.18
CA LEU A 3 -18.48 20.17 -27.73
C LEU A 3 -19.21 18.84 -27.42
N SER A 4 -20.23 18.53 -28.21
CA SER A 4 -20.98 17.27 -28.14
C SER A 4 -20.14 16.04 -28.50
N GLU A 5 -19.23 16.14 -29.46
CA GLU A 5 -18.29 15.04 -29.79
C GLU A 5 -17.31 14.82 -28.62
N ILE A 6 -16.73 15.89 -28.09
CA ILE A 6 -15.77 15.82 -26.98
C ILE A 6 -16.42 15.21 -25.73
N LEU A 7 -17.68 15.56 -25.45
CA LEU A 7 -18.43 15.00 -24.33
C LEU A 7 -18.83 13.54 -24.57
N GLY A 8 -19.21 13.18 -25.80
CA GLY A 8 -19.48 11.80 -26.20
C GLY A 8 -18.26 10.90 -26.02
N ASP A 9 -17.12 11.34 -26.55
CA ASP A 9 -15.84 10.61 -26.45
C ASP A 9 -15.36 10.47 -25.00
N SER A 10 -15.48 11.54 -24.20
CA SER A 10 -15.12 11.51 -22.78
C SER A 10 -16.02 10.58 -21.96
N PHE A 11 -17.32 10.55 -22.25
CA PHE A 11 -18.27 9.67 -21.58
C PHE A 11 -18.05 8.20 -21.95
N GLU A 12 -17.79 7.92 -23.23
CA GLU A 12 -17.49 6.56 -23.68
C GLU A 12 -16.17 6.05 -23.10
N TYR A 13 -15.15 6.91 -23.00
CA TYR A 13 -13.89 6.61 -22.33
C TYR A 13 -14.07 6.34 -20.83
N ALA A 14 -14.83 7.17 -20.11
CA ALA A 14 -15.16 6.96 -18.71
C ALA A 14 -15.91 5.63 -18.49
N LYS A 15 -16.83 5.28 -19.38
CA LYS A 15 -17.55 4.00 -19.35
C LYS A 15 -16.62 2.81 -19.56
N LYS A 16 -15.63 2.91 -20.46
CA LYS A 16 -14.60 1.88 -20.68
C LYS A 16 -13.68 1.73 -19.45
N LEU A 17 -13.28 2.84 -18.83
CA LEU A 17 -12.50 2.85 -17.58
C LEU A 17 -13.20 2.15 -16.42
N LEU A 18 -14.52 2.35 -16.28
CA LEU A 18 -15.31 1.70 -15.23
C LEU A 18 -15.59 0.22 -15.54
N LYS A 19 -15.58 -0.19 -16.82
CA LYS A 19 -15.79 -1.59 -17.23
C LYS A 19 -14.56 -2.47 -16.94
N GLU A 20 -13.37 -1.88 -16.87
CA GLU A 20 -12.11 -2.55 -16.49
C GLU A 20 -11.89 -2.63 -14.97
N VAL A 21 -12.93 -2.97 -14.19
CA VAL A 21 -12.85 -3.13 -12.72
C VAL A 21 -11.67 -4.03 -12.30
N GLY A 22 -11.33 -5.04 -13.11
CA GLY A 22 -10.16 -5.89 -12.89
C GLY A 22 -8.83 -5.12 -12.83
N ARG A 23 -8.64 -4.11 -13.68
CA ARG A 23 -7.44 -3.25 -13.66
C ARG A 23 -7.39 -2.39 -12.40
N TRP A 24 -8.54 -1.90 -11.95
CA TRP A 24 -8.66 -1.17 -10.69
C TRP A 24 -8.38 -2.05 -9.47
N ILE A 25 -8.83 -3.31 -9.45
CA ILE A 25 -8.52 -4.27 -8.38
C ILE A 25 -7.01 -4.52 -8.31
N VAL A 26 -6.33 -4.71 -9.45
CA VAL A 26 -4.88 -4.85 -9.48
C VAL A 26 -4.17 -3.59 -8.97
N LEU A 27 -4.65 -2.41 -9.34
CA LEU A 27 -4.12 -1.14 -8.81
C LEU A 27 -4.37 -0.99 -7.29
N ILE A 28 -5.52 -1.43 -6.78
CA ILE A 28 -5.83 -1.46 -5.34
C ILE A 28 -4.91 -2.44 -4.61
N VAL A 29 -4.69 -3.63 -5.16
CA VAL A 29 -3.75 -4.62 -4.61
C VAL A 29 -2.32 -4.09 -4.64
N LEU A 30 -1.88 -3.48 -5.76
CA LEU A 30 -0.58 -2.80 -5.86
C LEU A 30 -0.45 -1.62 -4.90
N ASN A 31 -1.55 -0.92 -4.57
CA ASN A 31 -1.62 0.16 -3.57
C ASN A 31 -1.69 -0.37 -2.12
N LEU A 32 -2.15 -1.61 -1.91
CA LEU A 32 -2.01 -2.32 -0.63
C LEU A 32 -0.57 -2.77 -0.35
N ILE A 33 0.28 -2.96 -1.36
CA ILE A 33 1.72 -3.25 -1.15
C ILE A 33 2.44 -2.14 -0.34
N PRO A 34 2.20 -0.83 -0.56
CA PRO A 34 2.62 0.25 0.33
C PRO A 34 2.27 0.03 1.81
N ILE A 35 1.11 -0.55 2.09
CA ILE A 35 0.64 -0.83 3.45
C ILE A 35 1.49 -1.96 4.08
N VAL A 36 1.98 -2.92 3.28
CA VAL A 36 2.88 -3.99 3.74
C VAL A 36 4.27 -3.43 4.10
N ASN A 37 4.71 -2.29 3.52
CA ASN A 37 5.97 -1.66 3.92
C ASN A 37 6.02 -1.26 5.40
N TRP A 38 4.87 -1.01 6.02
CA TRP A 38 4.82 -0.73 7.46
C TRP A 38 5.28 -1.93 8.29
N ILE A 39 5.09 -3.17 7.81
CA ILE A 39 5.64 -4.36 8.49
C ILE A 39 7.17 -4.33 8.48
N VAL A 40 7.76 -3.93 7.35
CA VAL A 40 9.23 -3.83 7.20
C VAL A 40 9.78 -2.75 8.13
N ILE A 41 9.12 -1.59 8.21
CA ILE A 41 9.53 -0.48 9.08
C ILE A 41 9.37 -0.86 10.57
N GLY A 42 8.26 -1.49 10.94
CA GLY A 42 8.07 -1.99 12.31
C GLY A 42 9.07 -3.08 12.67
N TYR A 43 9.47 -3.92 11.70
CA TYR A 43 10.52 -4.91 11.91
C TYR A 43 11.88 -4.27 12.12
N MET A 44 12.23 -3.26 11.32
CA MET A 44 13.46 -2.47 11.51
C MET A 44 13.51 -1.80 12.88
N ALA A 45 12.40 -1.21 13.33
CA ALA A 45 12.30 -0.62 14.66
C ALA A 45 12.57 -1.66 15.77
N LYS A 46 11.97 -2.84 15.64
CA LYS A 46 12.18 -3.95 16.58
C LYS A 46 13.62 -4.47 16.57
N VAL A 47 14.27 -4.49 15.40
CA VAL A 47 15.70 -4.83 15.29
C VAL A 47 16.55 -3.81 16.05
N ILE A 48 16.28 -2.51 15.90
CA ILE A 48 17.00 -1.44 16.60
C ILE A 48 16.77 -1.53 18.11
N GLU A 49 15.56 -1.83 18.55
CA GLU A 49 15.22 -1.97 19.98
C GLU A 49 15.91 -3.18 20.63
N VAL A 50 16.05 -4.28 19.89
CA VAL A 50 16.59 -5.55 20.40
C VAL A 50 18.11 -5.66 20.20
N SER A 51 18.68 -4.92 19.24
CA SER A 51 20.12 -4.92 18.93
C SER A 51 21.06 -4.64 20.12
N PRO A 52 20.72 -3.80 21.12
CA PRO A 52 21.57 -3.59 22.29
C PRO A 52 21.59 -4.78 23.27
N SER A 53 20.62 -5.71 23.16
CA SER A 53 20.36 -6.75 24.16
C SER A 53 20.42 -8.19 23.61
N SER A 54 20.50 -8.37 22.29
CA SER A 54 20.54 -9.69 21.66
C SER A 54 21.41 -9.65 20.40
N ASN A 55 22.29 -10.65 20.25
CA ASN A 55 23.08 -10.87 19.03
C ASN A 55 22.29 -11.60 17.94
N GLU A 56 21.03 -11.98 18.20
CA GLU A 56 20.16 -12.66 17.26
C GLU A 56 19.06 -11.73 16.75
N PRO A 57 18.78 -11.74 15.43
CA PRO A 57 17.71 -10.93 14.86
C PRO A 57 16.34 -11.37 15.41
N PRO A 58 15.45 -10.42 15.75
CA PRO A 58 14.13 -10.74 16.26
C PRO A 58 13.34 -11.57 15.24
N LYS A 59 12.57 -12.56 15.73
CA LYS A 59 11.73 -13.39 14.86
C LYS A 59 10.64 -12.54 14.19
N LEU A 60 10.39 -12.83 12.90
CA LEU A 60 9.28 -12.28 12.10
C LEU A 60 7.96 -12.92 12.55
N GLU A 61 7.48 -12.48 13.71
CA GLU A 61 6.23 -12.94 14.31
C GLU A 61 5.31 -11.74 14.57
N LYS A 62 4.00 -12.00 14.64
CA LYS A 62 2.97 -10.99 14.92
C LYS A 62 2.98 -9.85 13.90
N TYR A 63 2.85 -10.18 12.61
CA TYR A 63 2.78 -9.24 11.48
C TYR A 63 1.84 -8.05 11.72
N GLY A 64 0.68 -8.26 12.37
CA GLY A 64 -0.23 -7.18 12.74
C GLY A 64 0.36 -6.14 13.70
N SER A 65 1.19 -6.56 14.66
CA SER A 65 1.88 -5.63 15.58
C SER A 65 3.01 -4.86 14.89
N LEU A 66 3.76 -5.51 14.00
CA LEU A 66 4.81 -4.85 13.20
C LEU A 66 4.19 -3.82 12.25
N TRP A 67 3.04 -4.15 11.66
CA TRP A 67 2.27 -3.23 10.84
C TRP A 67 1.83 -1.99 11.62
N ILE A 68 1.25 -2.16 12.82
CA ILE A 68 0.84 -1.04 13.68
C ILE A 68 2.05 -0.22 14.12
N GLN A 69 3.19 -0.84 14.42
CA GLN A 69 4.42 -0.13 14.77
C GLN A 69 4.96 0.70 13.60
N GLY A 70 5.07 0.12 12.40
CA GLY A 70 5.51 0.88 11.23
C GLY A 70 4.51 1.95 10.81
N ALA A 71 3.21 1.72 10.99
CA ALA A 71 2.18 2.73 10.78
C ALA A 71 2.38 3.91 11.72
N LYS A 72 2.62 3.65 13.02
CA LYS A 72 2.93 4.70 14.00
C LYS A 72 4.16 5.48 13.59
N ILE A 73 5.24 4.82 13.18
CA ILE A 73 6.51 5.48 12.82
C ILE A 73 6.41 6.30 11.53
N MET A 74 5.62 5.86 10.55
CA MET A 74 5.45 6.57 9.28
C MET A 74 4.45 7.73 9.34
N VAL A 75 3.48 7.67 10.26
CA VAL A 75 2.45 8.70 10.43
C VAL A 75 2.87 9.76 11.45
N LEU A 76 3.74 9.41 12.41
CA LEU A 76 4.44 10.36 13.29
C LEU A 76 5.54 11.11 12.54
#